data_AF-A0A7J7GAU1-F1
#
_entry.id   AF-A0A7J7GAU1-F1
#
_cell.length_a   1.000
_cell.length_b   1.000
_cell.length_c   1.000
_cell.angle_alpha   90.00
_cell.angle_beta   90.00
_cell.angle_gamma   90.00
#
_symmetry.space_group_name_H-M   'P 1'
#
loop_
_entity.id
_entity.type
_entity.pdbx_description
1 polymer ?
#
loop_
_entity_poly.entity_id
_entity_poly.type
_entity_poly.pdbx_seq_one_letter_code
_entity_poly.pdbx_strand_id
1 'polypeptide(L)'
;MEAAEAGDISLLYGCIQDYPKILNSIDDTPFVDTPLHIAASAGHARFALEMMRLKPSFGGKLNPQGLSPLDLALRRRAELSPDDQDLQKNLTWTIRRLINFDTELIRGKGRESFTPLHYVAEKGDIVLLAEFPWACPKSIMDQTIRDETALHIAVKNFKLKAFEMLLGCLLRIGRKSVLNWKDDEGNTVLHIAVSTTQTQACYLSILWFSL
;
A
#
# COMPACT_ATOMS: atom_id res chain seq x y z
N MET A 1 21.03 -11.74 -1.78
CA MET A 1 19.61 -12.00 -1.48
C MET A 1 19.45 -12.75 -0.18
N GLU A 2 20.24 -13.81 0.06
CA GLU A 2 20.30 -14.56 1.32
C GLU A 2 20.26 -13.71 2.60
N ALA A 3 21.11 -12.67 2.70
CA ALA A 3 21.09 -11.76 3.86
C ALA A 3 19.71 -11.13 4.13
N ALA A 4 18.96 -10.80 3.08
CA ALA A 4 17.62 -10.23 3.18
C ALA A 4 16.55 -11.28 3.54
N GLU A 5 16.71 -12.53 3.11
CA GLU A 5 15.83 -13.64 3.48
C GLU A 5 16.01 -14.03 4.96
N ALA A 6 17.26 -13.97 5.45
CA ALA A 6 17.59 -14.21 6.84
C ALA A 6 17.34 -12.99 7.75
N GLY A 7 17.21 -11.79 7.18
CA GLY A 7 17.13 -10.54 7.94
C GLY A 7 18.44 -10.18 8.66
N ASP A 8 19.58 -10.68 8.18
CA ASP A 8 20.89 -10.55 8.82
C ASP A 8 21.68 -9.35 8.27
N ILE A 9 21.78 -8.31 9.09
CA ILE A 9 22.51 -7.08 8.77
C ILE A 9 24.03 -7.34 8.68
N SER A 10 24.58 -8.25 9.47
CA SER A 10 26.01 -8.56 9.42
C SER A 10 26.39 -9.17 8.07
N LEU A 11 25.57 -10.11 7.57
CA LEU A 11 25.74 -10.68 6.23
C LEU A 11 25.61 -9.62 5.14
N LEU A 12 24.69 -8.66 5.27
CA LEU A 12 24.58 -7.54 4.34
C LEU A 12 25.89 -6.73 4.26
N TYR A 13 26.50 -6.40 5.40
CA TYR A 13 27.76 -5.66 5.42
C TYR A 13 28.93 -6.47 4.89
N GLY A 14 28.95 -7.79 5.11
CA GLY A 14 29.90 -8.69 4.45
C GLY A 14 29.78 -8.63 2.93
N CYS A 15 28.55 -8.72 2.39
CA CYS A 15 28.31 -8.56 0.94
C CYS A 15 28.74 -7.19 0.41
N ILE A 16 28.56 -6.11 1.17
CA ILE A 16 28.99 -4.76 0.77
C ILE A 16 30.52 -4.67 0.78
N GLN A 17 31.20 -5.29 1.74
CA GLN A 17 32.66 -5.32 1.79
C GLN A 17 33.24 -6.06 0.59
N ASP A 18 32.68 -7.23 0.26
CA ASP A 18 33.12 -8.05 -0.88
C ASP A 18 32.76 -7.39 -2.22
N TYR A 19 31.61 -6.69 -2.28
CA TYR A 19 31.09 -6.05 -3.48
C TYR A 19 30.61 -4.61 -3.20
N PRO A 20 31.52 -3.62 -3.11
CA PRO A 20 31.19 -2.25 -2.67
C PRO A 20 30.16 -1.50 -3.52
N LYS A 21 29.94 -1.93 -4.77
CA LYS A 21 28.98 -1.32 -5.71
C LYS A 21 27.66 -2.09 -5.83
N ILE A 22 27.46 -3.17 -5.07
CA ILE A 22 26.32 -4.09 -5.24
C ILE A 22 24.97 -3.38 -5.18
N LEU A 23 24.81 -2.44 -4.23
CA LEU A 23 23.56 -1.70 -4.08
C LEU A 23 23.27 -0.79 -5.28
N ASN A 24 24.29 -0.15 -5.85
CA ASN A 24 24.13 0.69 -7.04
C ASN A 24 23.83 -0.16 -8.27
N SER A 25 24.52 -1.29 -8.44
CA SER A 25 24.25 -2.20 -9.57
C SER A 25 22.81 -2.72 -9.58
N ILE A 26 22.25 -3.03 -8.41
CA ILE A 26 20.83 -3.39 -8.29
C ILE A 26 19.94 -2.18 -8.57
N ASP A 27 20.33 -0.99 -8.11
CA ASP A 27 19.58 0.24 -8.30
C ASP A 27 19.50 0.71 -9.76
N ASP A 28 20.50 0.40 -10.56
CA ASP A 28 20.55 0.77 -11.97
C ASP A 28 19.57 -0.05 -12.83
N THR A 29 19.09 -1.20 -12.34
CA THR A 29 18.14 -2.07 -13.07
C THR A 29 16.71 -1.59 -12.84
N PRO A 30 15.94 -1.08 -13.83
CA PRO A 30 14.68 -0.37 -13.56
C PRO A 30 13.62 -1.17 -12.79
N PHE A 31 13.41 -2.44 -13.17
CA PHE A 31 12.49 -3.35 -12.51
C PHE A 31 13.24 -4.58 -12.01
N VAL A 32 13.38 -4.73 -10.70
CA VAL A 32 14.13 -5.84 -10.08
C VAL A 32 13.68 -6.05 -8.65
N ASP A 33 13.66 -7.30 -8.20
CA ASP A 33 13.54 -7.60 -6.78
C ASP A 33 14.80 -7.13 -6.05
N THR A 34 14.65 -6.08 -5.26
CA THR A 34 15.72 -5.58 -4.40
C THR A 34 15.75 -6.36 -3.08
N PRO A 35 16.88 -6.32 -2.33
CA PRO A 35 16.92 -6.86 -0.97
C PRO A 35 15.81 -6.31 -0.05
N LEU A 36 15.34 -5.08 -0.30
CA LEU A 36 14.23 -4.49 0.45
C LEU A 36 12.89 -5.18 0.16
N HIS A 37 12.62 -5.60 -1.09
CA HIS A 37 11.42 -6.37 -1.44
C HIS A 37 11.34 -7.67 -0.63
N ILE A 38 12.46 -8.40 -0.61
CA ILE A 38 12.60 -9.68 0.09
C ILE A 38 12.42 -9.48 1.61
N ALA A 39 13.16 -8.55 2.20
CA ALA A 39 13.08 -8.30 3.63
C ALA A 39 11.69 -7.80 4.07
N ALA A 40 11.04 -6.97 3.26
CA ALA A 40 9.68 -6.50 3.53
C ALA A 40 8.67 -7.65 3.51
N SER A 41 8.72 -8.51 2.48
CA SER A 41 7.85 -9.69 2.36
C SER A 41 8.15 -10.78 3.40
N ALA A 42 9.35 -10.83 3.96
CA ALA A 42 9.73 -11.77 5.01
C ALA A 42 9.42 -11.26 6.43
N GLY A 43 9.00 -10.00 6.58
CA GLY A 43 8.72 -9.40 7.88
C GLY A 43 9.97 -8.96 8.66
N HIS A 44 11.09 -8.72 7.97
CA HIS A 44 12.37 -8.35 8.58
C HIS A 44 12.53 -6.83 8.71
N ALA A 45 11.72 -6.22 9.58
CA ALA A 45 11.66 -4.76 9.73
C ALA A 45 13.02 -4.07 9.92
N ARG A 46 13.92 -4.63 10.74
CA ARG A 46 15.23 -4.01 11.01
C ARG A 46 16.11 -3.99 9.77
N PHE A 47 16.18 -5.11 9.05
CA PHE A 47 16.91 -5.21 7.79
C PHE A 47 16.32 -4.26 6.74
N ALA A 48 14.99 -4.24 6.62
CA ALA A 48 14.29 -3.37 5.68
C ALA A 48 14.61 -1.88 5.91
N LEU A 49 14.62 -1.43 7.17
CA LEU A 49 14.99 -0.06 7.52
C LEU A 49 16.46 0.25 7.25
N GLU A 50 17.35 -0.70 7.52
CA GLU A 50 18.77 -0.53 7.21
C GLU A 50 19.01 -0.42 5.70
N MET A 51 18.29 -1.20 4.90
CA MET A 51 18.30 -1.07 3.43
C MET A 51 17.80 0.30 2.97
N MET A 52 16.70 0.81 3.53
CA MET A 52 16.20 2.15 3.22
C MET A 52 17.19 3.25 3.63
N ARG A 53 17.90 3.08 4.74
CA ARG A 53 18.95 4.01 5.18
C ARG A 53 20.15 4.02 4.22
N LEU A 54 20.59 2.84 3.78
CA LEU A 54 21.75 2.69 2.88
C LEU A 54 21.42 3.10 1.44
N LYS A 55 20.19 2.79 0.98
CA LYS A 55 19.77 3.01 -0.40
C LYS A 55 18.28 3.39 -0.48
N PRO A 56 17.93 4.66 -0.20
CA PRO A 56 16.53 5.12 -0.13
C PRO A 56 15.70 4.85 -1.40
N SER A 57 16.34 4.88 -2.58
CA SER A 57 15.68 4.60 -3.87
C SER A 57 15.00 3.22 -3.92
N PHE A 58 15.45 2.25 -3.12
CA PHE A 58 14.81 0.95 -3.03
C PHE A 58 13.39 1.00 -2.49
N GLY A 59 13.03 2.01 -1.70
CA GLY A 59 11.67 2.14 -1.13
C GLY A 59 10.59 2.31 -2.19
N GLY A 60 10.87 3.10 -3.23
CA GLY A 60 9.96 3.33 -4.36
C GLY A 60 10.22 2.43 -5.58
N LYS A 61 11.20 1.52 -5.49
CA LYS A 61 11.58 0.65 -6.59
C LYS A 61 10.50 -0.41 -6.81
N LEU A 62 10.20 -0.69 -8.07
CA LEU A 62 9.25 -1.74 -8.43
C LEU A 62 9.98 -3.00 -8.87
N ASN A 63 9.45 -4.16 -8.48
CA ASN A 63 9.88 -5.43 -9.03
C ASN A 63 9.23 -5.70 -10.41
N PRO A 64 9.56 -6.81 -11.10
CA PRO A 64 9.00 -7.12 -12.43
C PRO A 64 7.47 -7.26 -12.47
N GLN A 65 6.80 -7.50 -11.33
CA GLN A 65 5.34 -7.53 -11.24
C GLN A 65 4.74 -6.13 -11.03
N GLY A 66 5.58 -5.10 -10.93
CA GLY A 66 5.18 -3.72 -10.69
C GLY A 66 4.79 -3.47 -9.22
N LEU A 67 5.35 -4.22 -8.28
CA LEU A 67 5.05 -4.10 -6.85
C LEU A 67 6.22 -3.44 -6.12
N SER A 68 5.91 -2.54 -5.19
CA SER A 68 6.90 -1.99 -4.26
C SER A 68 7.17 -2.97 -3.10
N PRO A 69 8.23 -2.73 -2.29
CA PRO A 69 8.44 -3.51 -1.08
C PRO A 69 7.27 -3.45 -0.08
N LEU A 70 6.62 -2.29 0.03
CA LEU A 70 5.44 -2.13 0.89
C LEU A 70 4.26 -2.97 0.37
N ASP A 71 4.06 -3.00 -0.95
CA ASP A 71 3.00 -3.82 -1.57
C ASP A 71 3.20 -5.31 -1.33
N LEU A 72 4.44 -5.81 -1.43
CA LEU A 72 4.74 -7.22 -1.16
C LEU A 72 4.47 -7.58 0.29
N ALA A 73 4.86 -6.73 1.25
CA ALA A 73 4.55 -6.97 2.67
C ALA A 73 3.03 -7.02 2.92
N LEU A 74 2.26 -6.13 2.30
CA LEU A 74 0.80 -6.09 2.38
C LEU A 74 0.16 -7.35 1.78
N ARG A 75 0.60 -7.75 0.59
CA ARG A 75 0.10 -8.94 -0.11
C ARG A 75 0.39 -10.20 0.66
N ARG A 76 1.64 -10.37 1.08
CA ARG A 76 2.04 -11.52 1.89
C ARG A 76 1.20 -11.63 3.16
N ARG A 77 1.00 -10.53 3.88
CA ARG A 77 0.18 -10.51 5.10
C ARG A 77 -1.27 -10.93 4.85
N ALA A 78 -1.84 -10.54 3.72
CA ALA A 78 -3.23 -10.86 3.37
C ALA A 78 -3.42 -12.33 2.94
N GLU A 79 -2.36 -12.99 2.50
CA GLU A 79 -2.36 -14.39 2.04
C GLU A 79 -2.05 -15.40 3.16
N LEU A 80 -1.64 -14.94 4.34
CA LEU A 80 -1.28 -15.83 5.45
C LEU A 80 -2.50 -16.56 6.02
N SER A 81 -2.25 -17.79 6.47
CA SER A 81 -3.19 -18.52 7.30
C SER A 81 -3.36 -17.80 8.65
N PRO A 82 -4.55 -17.84 9.27
CA PRO A 82 -4.73 -17.40 10.66
C PRO A 82 -3.79 -18.06 11.68
N ASP A 83 -3.24 -19.22 11.33
CA ASP A 83 -2.31 -19.98 12.19
C ASP A 83 -0.89 -19.39 12.22
N ASP A 84 -0.50 -18.60 11.21
CA ASP A 84 0.84 -17.99 11.08
C ASP A 84 0.95 -16.65 11.85
N GLN A 85 0.53 -16.64 13.12
CA GLN A 85 0.38 -15.42 13.92
C GLN A 85 1.69 -14.63 14.07
N ASP A 86 2.82 -15.32 14.23
CA ASP A 86 4.13 -14.68 14.41
C ASP A 86 4.55 -13.92 13.14
N LEU A 87 4.40 -14.54 11.96
CA LEU A 87 4.72 -13.89 10.70
C LEU A 87 3.74 -12.75 10.40
N GLN A 88 2.45 -12.93 10.73
CA GLN A 88 1.46 -11.86 10.59
C GLN A 88 1.82 -10.63 11.45
N LYS A 89 2.28 -10.86 12.69
CA LYS A 89 2.76 -9.80 13.59
C LYS A 89 4.02 -9.12 13.05
N ASN A 90 4.99 -9.89 12.56
CA ASN A 90 6.23 -9.37 11.99
C ASN A 90 5.98 -8.55 10.71
N LEU A 91 5.08 -9.00 9.84
CA LEU A 91 4.67 -8.23 8.65
C LEU A 91 3.93 -6.96 9.04
N THR A 92 2.99 -7.02 9.99
CA THR A 92 2.29 -5.83 10.50
C THR A 92 3.28 -4.81 11.07
N TRP A 93 4.26 -5.28 11.84
CA TRP A 93 5.33 -4.44 12.36
C TRP A 93 6.18 -3.85 11.24
N THR A 94 6.57 -4.65 10.25
CA THR A 94 7.36 -4.21 9.10
C THR A 94 6.64 -3.14 8.29
N ILE A 95 5.37 -3.34 7.95
CA ILE A 95 4.51 -2.36 7.25
C ILE A 95 4.50 -1.02 7.99
N ARG A 96 4.19 -1.04 9.30
CA ARG A 96 4.16 0.19 10.12
C ARG A 96 5.53 0.86 10.21
N ARG A 97 6.61 0.09 10.29
CA ARG A 97 7.98 0.63 10.35
C ARG A 97 8.39 1.27 9.04
N LEU A 98 8.06 0.68 7.89
CA LEU A 98 8.29 1.27 6.57
C LEU A 98 7.55 2.60 6.43
N ILE A 99 6.26 2.63 6.76
CA ILE A 99 5.43 3.85 6.68
C ILE A 99 5.92 4.94 7.62
N ASN A 100 6.30 4.58 8.85
CA ASN A 100 6.84 5.53 9.81
C ASN A 100 8.21 6.08 9.41
N PHE A 101 8.96 5.34 8.58
CA PHE A 101 10.24 5.80 8.04
C PHE A 101 10.02 6.74 6.85
N ASP A 102 9.11 6.41 5.94
CA ASP A 102 8.72 7.24 4.81
C ASP A 102 7.22 7.07 4.50
N THR A 103 6.45 8.12 4.76
CA THR A 103 4.99 8.10 4.56
C THR A 103 4.60 8.21 3.09
N GLU A 104 5.50 8.67 2.21
CA GLU A 104 5.23 8.77 0.77
C GLU A 104 5.19 7.38 0.11
N LEU A 105 5.71 6.33 0.78
CA LEU A 105 5.54 4.94 0.33
C LEU A 105 4.08 4.55 0.13
N ILE A 106 3.14 5.12 0.91
CA ILE A 106 1.69 4.88 0.77
C ILE A 106 1.18 5.34 -0.60
N ARG A 107 1.84 6.35 -1.19
CA ARG A 107 1.53 6.93 -2.51
C ARG A 107 2.34 6.28 -3.63
N GLY A 108 3.17 5.28 -3.32
CA GLY A 108 3.95 4.53 -4.28
C GLY A 108 3.05 3.92 -5.35
N LYS A 109 3.24 4.35 -6.60
CA LYS A 109 2.43 3.90 -7.73
C LYS A 109 3.06 2.66 -8.35
N GLY A 110 2.45 1.51 -8.09
CA GLY A 110 2.82 0.25 -8.72
C GLY A 110 2.24 0.11 -10.13
N ARG A 111 2.07 -1.14 -10.56
CA ARG A 111 1.37 -1.50 -11.80
C ARG A 111 0.02 -0.78 -11.88
N GLU A 112 -0.28 -0.19 -13.04
CA GLU A 112 -1.54 0.54 -13.28
C GLU A 112 -1.76 1.74 -12.34
N SER A 113 -0.68 2.34 -11.82
CA SER A 113 -0.73 3.38 -10.78
C SER A 113 -1.48 2.95 -9.51
N PHE A 114 -1.58 1.64 -9.27
CA PHE A 114 -2.22 1.10 -8.09
C PHE A 114 -1.33 1.32 -6.87
N THR A 115 -1.87 1.95 -5.84
CA THR A 115 -1.12 2.30 -4.62
C THR A 115 -1.43 1.35 -3.46
N PRO A 116 -0.58 1.29 -2.42
CA PRO A 116 -0.87 0.57 -1.19
C PRO A 116 -2.26 0.87 -0.60
N LEU A 117 -2.73 2.11 -0.63
CA LEU A 117 -4.06 2.46 -0.12
C LEU A 117 -5.19 1.79 -0.93
N HIS A 118 -5.05 1.71 -2.26
CA HIS A 118 -6.00 0.98 -3.11
C HIS A 118 -6.04 -0.51 -2.75
N TYR A 119 -4.87 -1.13 -2.53
CA TYR A 119 -4.78 -2.53 -2.13
C TYR A 119 -5.46 -2.80 -0.78
N VAL A 120 -5.19 -1.95 0.21
CA VAL A 120 -5.81 -2.08 1.54
C VAL A 120 -7.34 -1.92 1.43
N ALA A 121 -7.82 -1.00 0.59
CA ALA A 121 -9.25 -0.83 0.32
C ALA A 121 -9.88 -2.06 -0.37
N GLU A 122 -9.17 -2.65 -1.35
CA GLU A 122 -9.58 -3.88 -2.04
C GLU A 122 -9.74 -5.05 -1.06
N LYS A 123 -8.78 -5.23 -0.13
CA LYS A 123 -8.84 -6.31 0.87
C LYS A 123 -9.80 -6.00 2.00
N GLY A 124 -10.13 -4.73 2.22
CA GLY A 124 -11.01 -4.28 3.28
C GLY A 124 -10.37 -4.31 4.67
N ASP A 125 -9.05 -4.11 4.75
CA ASP A 125 -8.33 -4.07 6.02
C ASP A 125 -8.55 -2.71 6.72
N ILE A 126 -9.61 -2.65 7.52
CA ILE A 126 -10.03 -1.46 8.25
C ILE A 126 -8.96 -0.91 9.20
N VAL A 127 -8.03 -1.74 9.68
CA VAL A 127 -6.97 -1.31 10.60
C VAL A 127 -5.98 -0.44 9.85
N LEU A 128 -5.49 -0.92 8.71
CA LEU A 128 -4.58 -0.13 7.89
C LEU A 128 -5.28 1.05 7.20
N LEU A 129 -6.57 0.96 6.87
CA LEU A 129 -7.35 2.10 6.36
C LEU A 129 -7.51 3.22 7.37
N ALA A 130 -7.48 2.93 8.67
CA ALA A 130 -7.48 3.96 9.70
C ALA A 130 -6.10 4.63 9.84
N GLU A 131 -5.02 3.91 9.52
CA GLU A 131 -3.64 4.38 9.67
C GLU A 131 -3.13 5.14 8.43
N PHE A 132 -3.36 4.63 7.23
CA PHE A 132 -2.73 5.13 5.99
C PHE A 132 -3.12 6.58 5.65
N PRO A 133 -4.42 6.94 5.60
CA PRO A 133 -4.83 8.32 5.33
C PRO A 133 -4.44 9.29 6.46
N TRP A 134 -4.12 8.80 7.65
CA TRP A 134 -3.60 9.64 8.73
C TRP A 134 -2.11 9.90 8.57
N ALA A 135 -1.34 8.85 8.24
CA ALA A 135 0.09 8.95 7.98
C ALA A 135 0.41 9.76 6.71
N CYS A 136 -0.40 9.61 5.66
CA CYS A 136 -0.28 10.37 4.42
C CYS A 136 -1.66 10.82 3.91
N PRO A 137 -2.19 11.98 4.37
CA PRO A 137 -3.53 12.46 4.00
C PRO A 137 -3.76 12.65 2.50
N LYS A 138 -2.70 12.94 1.74
CA LYS A 138 -2.79 13.10 0.28
C LYS A 138 -3.16 11.80 -0.42
N SER A 139 -2.81 10.64 0.16
CA SER A 139 -3.03 9.31 -0.45
C SER A 139 -4.49 9.03 -0.82
N ILE A 140 -5.46 9.60 -0.09
CA ILE A 140 -6.88 9.40 -0.39
C ILE A 140 -7.31 10.00 -1.75
N MET A 141 -6.50 10.91 -2.28
CA MET A 141 -6.70 11.56 -3.57
C MET A 141 -5.91 10.89 -4.70
N ASP A 142 -5.20 9.79 -4.42
CA ASP A 142 -4.52 9.06 -5.50
C ASP A 142 -5.53 8.31 -6.36
N GLN A 143 -5.23 8.29 -7.65
CA GLN A 143 -6.00 7.59 -8.66
C GLN A 143 -5.12 6.58 -9.39
N THR A 144 -5.73 5.45 -9.76
CA THR A 144 -5.14 4.49 -10.71
C THR A 144 -5.09 5.10 -12.12
N ILE A 145 -4.54 4.37 -13.11
CA ILE A 145 -4.61 4.80 -14.52
C ILE A 145 -6.04 4.83 -15.09
N ARG A 146 -7.01 4.23 -14.38
CA ARG A 146 -8.44 4.24 -14.71
C ARG A 146 -9.19 5.32 -13.94
N ASP A 147 -8.47 6.30 -13.39
CA ASP A 147 -9.02 7.38 -12.55
C ASP A 147 -9.77 6.90 -11.28
N GLU A 148 -9.59 5.64 -10.88
CA GLU A 148 -10.25 5.07 -9.70
C GLU A 148 -9.56 5.50 -8.42
N THR A 149 -10.32 5.97 -7.44
CA THR A 149 -9.83 6.21 -6.07
C THR A 149 -10.01 4.96 -5.20
N ALA A 150 -9.38 4.93 -4.01
CA ALA A 150 -9.59 3.87 -3.03
C ALA A 150 -11.09 3.65 -2.65
N LEU A 151 -11.93 4.70 -2.74
CA LEU A 151 -13.38 4.57 -2.54
C LEU A 151 -14.05 3.77 -3.67
N HIS A 152 -13.66 4.01 -4.93
CA HIS A 152 -14.14 3.22 -6.08
C HIS A 152 -13.76 1.75 -5.90
N ILE A 153 -12.49 1.49 -5.54
CA ILE A 153 -11.99 0.13 -5.32
C ILE A 153 -12.74 -0.59 -4.18
N ALA A 154 -13.00 0.07 -3.05
CA ALA A 154 -13.74 -0.52 -1.94
C ALA A 154 -15.17 -0.92 -2.35
N VAL A 155 -15.88 -0.07 -3.08
CA VAL A 155 -17.25 -0.34 -3.54
C VAL A 155 -17.26 -1.43 -4.63
N LYS A 156 -16.37 -1.38 -5.63
CA LYS A 156 -16.26 -2.44 -6.66
C LYS A 156 -15.99 -3.83 -6.04
N ASN A 157 -15.33 -3.89 -4.88
CA ASN A 157 -15.01 -5.12 -4.16
C ASN A 157 -15.96 -5.46 -2.99
N PHE A 158 -17.12 -4.79 -2.89
CA PHE A 158 -18.12 -5.01 -1.85
C PHE A 158 -17.58 -4.88 -0.41
N LYS A 159 -16.58 -4.01 -0.20
CA LYS A 159 -15.96 -3.75 1.11
C LYS A 159 -16.63 -2.58 1.81
N LEU A 160 -17.89 -2.76 2.24
CA LEU A 160 -18.69 -1.70 2.86
C LEU A 160 -17.99 -1.01 4.06
N LYS A 161 -17.42 -1.79 4.98
CA LYS A 161 -16.70 -1.23 6.16
C LYS A 161 -15.46 -0.42 5.77
N ALA A 162 -14.79 -0.81 4.70
CA ALA A 162 -13.65 -0.08 4.16
C ALA A 162 -14.10 1.24 3.52
N PHE A 163 -15.20 1.20 2.77
CA PHE A 163 -15.82 2.40 2.23
C PHE A 163 -16.24 3.38 3.33
N GLU A 164 -16.89 2.90 4.40
CA GLU A 164 -17.26 3.72 5.57
C GLU A 164 -16.04 4.37 6.23
N MET A 165 -14.96 3.61 6.44
CA MET A 165 -13.72 4.15 7.01
C MET A 165 -13.11 5.24 6.13
N LEU A 166 -12.97 4.97 4.83
CA LEU A 166 -12.42 5.92 3.85
C LEU A 166 -13.28 7.18 3.75
N LEU A 167 -14.61 7.04 3.73
CA LEU A 167 -15.54 8.16 3.73
C LEU A 167 -15.37 9.02 4.98
N GLY A 168 -15.27 8.39 6.16
CA GLY A 168 -14.98 9.08 7.42
C GLY A 168 -13.64 9.84 7.39
N CYS A 169 -12.58 9.22 6.86
CA CYS A 169 -11.29 9.88 6.67
C CYS A 169 -11.40 11.09 5.72
N LEU A 170 -12.07 10.92 4.58
CA LEU A 170 -12.24 11.97 3.56
C LEU A 170 -12.90 13.23 4.11
N LEU A 171 -13.92 13.04 4.93
CA LEU A 171 -14.64 14.13 5.59
C LEU A 171 -13.76 14.85 6.60
N ARG A 172 -13.04 14.10 7.45
CA ARG A 172 -12.14 14.67 8.47
C ARG A 172 -11.04 15.54 7.87
N ILE A 173 -10.53 15.16 6.69
CA ILE A 173 -9.47 15.93 6.01
C ILE A 173 -10.02 17.02 5.06
N GLY A 174 -11.34 17.19 4.99
CA GLY A 174 -11.97 18.24 4.18
C GLY A 174 -11.88 18.02 2.67
N ARG A 175 -11.87 16.77 2.19
CA ARG A 175 -11.72 16.42 0.77
C ARG A 175 -12.98 15.82 0.14
N LYS A 176 -14.17 16.25 0.59
CA LYS A 176 -15.45 15.70 0.13
C LYS A 176 -15.67 15.71 -1.39
N SER A 177 -15.01 16.61 -2.11
CA SER A 177 -15.09 16.68 -3.58
C SER A 177 -14.61 15.41 -4.28
N VAL A 178 -13.78 14.59 -3.64
CA VAL A 178 -13.30 13.31 -4.19
C VAL A 178 -14.44 12.31 -4.44
N LEU A 179 -15.58 12.42 -3.73
CA LEU A 179 -16.76 11.57 -3.98
C LEU A 179 -17.39 11.80 -5.37
N ASN A 180 -17.16 12.98 -5.94
CA ASN A 180 -17.65 13.35 -7.27
C ASN A 180 -16.65 13.06 -8.40
N TRP A 181 -15.46 12.58 -8.05
CA TRP A 181 -14.51 12.18 -9.07
C TRP A 181 -15.04 10.96 -9.81
N LYS A 182 -14.75 10.92 -11.09
CA LYS A 182 -15.18 9.88 -12.01
C LYS A 182 -13.99 9.00 -12.34
N ASP A 183 -14.23 7.70 -12.48
CA ASP A 183 -13.30 6.80 -13.15
C ASP A 183 -13.30 7.05 -14.68
N ASP A 184 -12.46 6.30 -15.40
CA ASP A 184 -12.28 6.40 -16.85
C ASP A 184 -13.53 6.04 -17.68
N GLU A 185 -14.50 5.37 -17.06
CA GLU A 185 -15.83 5.09 -17.63
C GLU A 185 -16.85 6.20 -17.32
N GLY A 186 -16.44 7.24 -16.59
CA GLY A 186 -17.31 8.34 -16.18
C GLY A 186 -18.17 8.05 -14.95
N ASN A 187 -17.93 6.94 -14.24
CA ASN A 187 -18.69 6.53 -13.07
C ASN A 187 -18.10 7.16 -11.80
N THR A 188 -18.98 7.71 -10.96
CA THR A 188 -18.61 8.02 -9.56
C THR A 188 -18.84 6.81 -8.67
N VAL A 189 -18.38 6.88 -7.42
CA VAL A 189 -18.65 5.86 -6.40
C VAL A 189 -20.15 5.56 -6.25
N LEU A 190 -21.01 6.58 -6.34
CA LEU A 190 -22.46 6.41 -6.30
C LEU A 190 -22.99 5.59 -7.51
N HIS A 191 -22.46 5.83 -8.71
CA HIS A 191 -22.87 5.07 -9.90
C HIS A 191 -22.56 3.58 -9.72
N ILE A 192 -21.38 3.26 -9.19
CA ILE A 192 -20.97 1.87 -8.91
C ILE A 192 -21.85 1.25 -7.81
N ALA A 193 -22.12 1.99 -6.73
CA ALA A 193 -22.96 1.48 -5.65
C ALA A 193 -24.39 1.14 -6.14
N VAL A 194 -24.95 1.97 -7.03
CA VAL A 194 -26.26 1.74 -7.63
C VAL A 194 -26.23 0.54 -8.57
N SER A 195 -25.25 0.45 -9.48
CA SER A 195 -25.16 -0.65 -10.46
C SER A 195 -24.92 -2.01 -9.81
N THR A 196 -24.27 -2.03 -8.65
CA THR A 196 -24.00 -3.24 -7.86
C THR A 196 -25.03 -3.48 -6.75
N THR A 197 -26.11 -2.71 -6.69
CA THR A 197 -27.21 -2.82 -5.71
C THR A 197 -26.79 -2.72 -4.24
N GLN A 198 -25.71 -1.99 -3.95
CA GLN A 198 -25.19 -1.77 -2.59
C GLN A 198 -25.96 -0.64 -1.88
N THR A 199 -27.17 -0.94 -1.41
CA THR A 199 -28.10 0.03 -0.80
C THR A 199 -27.48 0.90 0.28
N GLN A 200 -26.68 0.32 1.18
CA GLN A 200 -26.00 1.09 2.24
C GLN A 200 -24.93 2.03 1.69
N ALA A 201 -24.15 1.60 0.69
CA ALA A 201 -23.18 2.47 0.04
C ALA A 201 -23.85 3.60 -0.75
N CYS A 202 -25.02 3.35 -1.37
CA CYS A 202 -25.84 4.39 -1.99
C CYS A 202 -26.29 5.42 -0.95
N TYR A 203 -26.86 4.96 0.17
CA TYR A 203 -27.33 5.84 1.25
C TYR A 203 -26.20 6.72 1.80
N LEU A 204 -25.04 6.11 2.07
CA LEU A 204 -23.84 6.81 2.53
C LEU A 204 -23.21 7.70 1.45
N SER A 205 -23.48 7.47 0.18
CA SER A 205 -23.03 8.42 -0.85
C SER A 205 -23.97 9.63 -0.89
N ILE A 206 -25.29 9.41 -0.76
CA ILE A 206 -26.32 10.46 -0.84
C ILE A 206 -26.35 11.35 0.42
N LEU A 207 -26.39 10.75 1.62
CA LEU A 207 -26.54 11.48 2.89
C LEU A 207 -25.44 12.52 3.11
N TRP A 208 -24.26 12.27 2.57
CA TRP A 208 -23.09 13.12 2.77
C TRP A 208 -22.92 14.18 1.67
N PHE A 209 -23.78 14.17 0.63
CA PHE A 209 -23.97 15.33 -0.25
C PHE A 209 -24.83 16.42 0.41
N SER A 210 -25.67 16.05 1.39
CA SER A 210 -26.52 16.97 2.15
C SER A 210 -25.84 17.64 3.37
N LEU A 211 -24.55 17.38 3.59
CA LEU A 211 -23.72 17.93 4.68
C LEU A 211 -22.53 18.76 4.12
#